data_AF-A0A1W9R310-F1
#
_entry.id   AF-A0A1W9R310-F1
#
_cell.length_a   1.000
_cell.length_b   1.000
_cell.length_c   1.000
_cell.angle_alpha   90.00
_cell.angle_beta   90.00
_cell.angle_gamma   90.00
#
_symmetry.space_group_name_H-M   'P 1'
#
loop_
_entity.id
_entity.type
_entity.pdbx_description
1 polymer ?
#
loop_
_entity_poly.entity_id
_entity_poly.type
_entity_poly.pdbx_seq_one_letter_code
_entity_poly.pdbx_strand_id
1 'polypeptide(L)'
;MKEIDFYPEICEKFSNYLLTYLPEYSVIKYSYNKSLPQMISEIEEKFNITEQEKANYIPKLKLDILFGIKLKESKKITYILLEVKYLNQLGLSEYSQLSGYLQVAQKIKLGVLFLVMKPKSNSALSNDFNEIIKTHNLPMKWKMLIDNELNTRQLDFKTGISYYVPNNGIEWINTVDIDGISSFEKLANEIANA
;
A
#
# COMPACT_ATOMS: atom_id res chain seq x y z
N MET A 1 22.38 -0.59 -6.86
CA MET A 1 20.93 -0.80 -6.97
C MET A 1 20.23 0.07 -5.95
N LYS A 2 19.18 0.76 -6.38
CA LYS A 2 18.25 1.54 -5.57
C LYS A 2 16.87 0.86 -5.61
N GLU A 3 16.00 1.22 -4.68
CA GLU A 3 14.61 0.72 -4.62
C GLU A 3 13.85 0.88 -5.95
N ILE A 4 13.99 2.03 -6.62
CA ILE A 4 13.34 2.32 -7.91
C ILE A 4 13.65 1.30 -9.01
N ASP A 5 14.84 0.69 -8.97
CA ASP A 5 15.26 -0.29 -9.97
C ASP A 5 14.36 -1.54 -9.94
N PHE A 6 13.66 -1.78 -8.83
CA PHE A 6 12.78 -2.93 -8.63
C PHE A 6 11.30 -2.61 -8.90
N TYR A 7 10.91 -1.34 -9.07
CA TYR A 7 9.50 -0.96 -9.17
C TYR A 7 8.75 -1.66 -10.30
N PRO A 8 9.30 -1.77 -11.54
CA PRO A 8 8.62 -2.48 -12.62
C PRO A 8 8.31 -3.94 -12.28
N GLU A 9 9.30 -4.66 -11.73
CA GLU A 9 9.18 -6.07 -11.36
C GLU A 9 8.20 -6.27 -10.20
N ILE A 10 8.27 -5.42 -9.17
CA ILE A 10 7.33 -5.43 -8.04
C ILE A 10 5.92 -5.23 -8.56
N CYS A 11 5.69 -4.24 -9.43
CA CYS A 11 4.36 -3.96 -9.98
C CYS A 11 3.78 -5.16 -10.73
N GLU A 12 4.58 -5.80 -11.57
CA GLU A 12 4.16 -6.97 -12.34
C GLU A 12 3.83 -8.15 -11.43
N LYS A 13 4.77 -8.57 -10.56
CA LYS A 13 4.57 -9.72 -9.66
C LYS A 13 3.45 -9.50 -8.66
N PHE A 14 3.39 -8.33 -8.03
CA PHE A 14 2.35 -8.00 -7.06
C PHE A 14 0.97 -7.99 -7.70
N SER A 15 0.84 -7.40 -8.91
CA SER A 15 -0.43 -7.43 -9.65
C SER A 15 -0.86 -8.85 -10.00
N ASN A 16 0.08 -9.67 -10.51
CA ASN A 16 -0.21 -11.05 -10.88
C ASN A 16 -0.68 -11.89 -9.69
N TYR A 17 -0.01 -11.77 -8.54
CA TYR A 17 -0.46 -12.46 -7.33
C TYR A 17 -1.80 -11.95 -6.84
N LEU A 18 -1.99 -10.63 -6.74
CA LEU A 18 -3.24 -10.06 -6.24
C LEU A 18 -4.44 -10.42 -7.14
N LEU A 19 -4.26 -10.43 -8.47
CA LEU A 19 -5.31 -10.81 -9.43
C LEU A 19 -5.87 -12.22 -9.17
N THR A 20 -5.06 -13.15 -8.67
CA THR A 20 -5.53 -14.52 -8.38
C THR A 20 -6.57 -14.59 -7.26
N TYR A 21 -6.62 -13.58 -6.39
CA TYR A 21 -7.54 -13.50 -5.26
C TYR A 21 -8.68 -12.49 -5.48
N LEU A 22 -8.61 -11.71 -6.56
CA LEU A 22 -9.66 -10.77 -6.90
C LEU A 22 -10.77 -11.45 -7.73
N PRO A 23 -12.00 -10.92 -7.70
CA PRO A 23 -13.07 -11.39 -8.57
C PRO A 23 -12.69 -11.40 -10.05
N GLU A 24 -13.28 -12.31 -10.82
CA GLU A 24 -13.08 -12.39 -12.27
C GLU A 24 -13.31 -11.03 -12.94
N TYR A 25 -12.52 -10.72 -13.96
CA TYR A 25 -12.52 -9.44 -14.69
C TYR A 25 -12.09 -8.22 -13.87
N SER A 26 -11.51 -8.39 -12.69
CA SER A 26 -10.84 -7.29 -11.99
C SER A 26 -9.62 -6.81 -12.80
N VAL A 27 -9.41 -5.50 -12.82
CA VAL A 27 -8.30 -4.90 -13.55
C VAL A 27 -7.45 -4.08 -12.58
N ILE A 28 -6.14 -4.31 -12.63
CA ILE A 28 -5.14 -3.56 -11.86
C ILE A 28 -4.35 -2.68 -12.83
N LYS A 29 -4.20 -1.40 -12.47
CA LYS A 29 -3.28 -0.45 -13.11
C LYS A 29 -2.40 0.15 -12.03
N TYR A 30 -1.21 0.62 -12.41
CA TYR A 30 -0.26 1.18 -11.46
C TYR A 30 0.53 2.34 -12.05
N SER A 31 1.06 3.18 -11.16
CA SER A 31 2.05 4.22 -11.42
C SER A 31 3.08 4.24 -10.30
N TYR A 32 4.30 4.69 -10.58
CA TYR A 32 5.40 4.66 -9.62
C TYR A 32 6.37 5.83 -9.79
N ASN A 33 7.06 6.19 -8.70
CA ASN A 33 8.07 7.24 -8.57
C ASN A 33 7.65 8.63 -9.11
N LYS A 34 6.47 9.10 -8.71
CA LYS A 34 5.87 10.38 -9.13
C LYS A 34 5.17 11.06 -7.95
N SER A 35 4.66 12.28 -8.17
CA SER A 35 3.76 12.87 -7.18
C SER A 35 2.41 12.16 -7.19
N LEU A 36 1.73 12.16 -6.04
CA LEU A 36 0.41 11.54 -5.91
C LEU A 36 -0.59 12.01 -6.99
N PRO A 37 -0.75 13.31 -7.29
CA PRO A 37 -1.66 13.74 -8.36
C PRO A 37 -1.31 13.15 -9.73
N GLN A 38 -0.01 13.09 -10.08
CA GLN A 38 0.44 12.51 -11.34
C GLN A 38 0.15 11.00 -11.40
N MET A 39 0.38 10.28 -10.31
CA MET A 39 0.08 8.84 -10.24
C MET A 39 -1.41 8.56 -10.41
N ILE A 40 -2.27 9.35 -9.77
CA ILE A 40 -3.73 9.23 -9.88
C ILE A 40 -4.17 9.49 -11.33
N SER A 41 -3.71 10.58 -11.95
CA SER A 41 -4.04 10.92 -13.34
C SER A 41 -3.66 9.79 -14.30
N GLU A 42 -2.44 9.27 -14.20
CA GLU A 42 -1.98 8.18 -15.07
C GLU A 42 -2.79 6.89 -14.87
N ILE A 43 -3.22 6.59 -13.64
CA ILE A 43 -4.03 5.40 -13.35
C ILE A 43 -5.44 5.59 -13.92
N GLU A 44 -6.07 6.75 -13.69
CA GLU A 44 -7.40 7.06 -14.21
C GLU A 44 -7.43 7.04 -15.75
N GLU A 45 -6.42 7.63 -16.40
CA GLU A 45 -6.23 7.56 -17.86
C GLU A 45 -6.13 6.10 -18.34
N LYS A 46 -5.34 5.26 -17.67
CA LYS A 46 -5.22 3.82 -18.00
C LYS A 46 -6.51 3.03 -17.81
N PHE A 47 -7.46 3.54 -17.03
CA PHE A 47 -8.80 2.99 -16.85
C PHE A 47 -9.85 3.62 -17.79
N ASN A 48 -9.46 4.60 -18.62
CA ASN A 48 -10.35 5.42 -19.42
C ASN A 48 -11.47 6.05 -18.57
N ILE A 49 -11.11 6.52 -17.37
CA ILE A 49 -12.02 7.30 -16.53
C ILE A 49 -11.40 8.65 -16.21
N THR A 50 -12.26 9.61 -15.91
CA THR A 50 -11.85 10.93 -15.42
C THR A 50 -12.72 11.21 -14.20
N GLU A 51 -12.39 10.57 -13.07
CA GLU A 51 -13.18 10.74 -11.84
C GLU A 51 -12.67 11.92 -10.99
N GLN A 52 -11.40 12.35 -11.14
CA GLN A 52 -10.81 13.32 -10.21
C GLN A 52 -10.12 14.54 -10.83
N GLU A 53 -10.89 15.41 -11.49
CA GLU A 53 -10.46 16.81 -11.71
C GLU A 53 -10.52 17.68 -10.43
N LYS A 54 -11.03 17.17 -9.29
CA LYS A 54 -11.33 17.99 -8.09
C LYS A 54 -10.84 17.42 -6.75
N ALA A 55 -9.81 16.57 -6.76
CA ALA A 55 -9.23 16.12 -5.51
C ALA A 55 -8.10 17.07 -5.08
N ASN A 56 -8.26 17.72 -3.93
CA ASN A 56 -7.20 18.51 -3.28
C ASN A 56 -6.13 17.59 -2.68
N TYR A 57 -5.38 16.88 -3.54
CA TYR A 57 -4.20 16.14 -3.13
C TYR A 57 -3.05 17.08 -2.85
N ILE A 58 -2.16 16.69 -1.93
CA ILE A 58 -0.93 17.43 -1.68
C ILE A 58 -0.02 17.33 -2.91
N PRO A 59 0.25 18.44 -3.64
CA PRO A 59 0.89 18.37 -4.95
C PRO A 59 2.32 17.82 -4.94
N LYS A 60 3.02 17.96 -3.81
CA LYS A 60 4.43 17.59 -3.65
C LYS A 60 4.64 16.25 -2.94
N LEU A 61 3.57 15.53 -2.60
CA LEU A 61 3.71 14.23 -1.96
C LEU A 61 4.21 13.21 -2.99
N LYS A 62 5.50 12.90 -2.94
CA LYS A 62 6.13 11.90 -3.79
C LYS A 62 5.99 10.53 -3.13
N LEU A 63 5.55 9.54 -3.90
CA LEU A 63 5.28 8.19 -3.44
C LEU A 63 6.07 7.18 -4.29
N ASP A 64 6.25 5.98 -3.76
CA ASP A 64 6.99 4.92 -4.44
C ASP A 64 6.13 4.24 -5.51
N ILE A 65 5.07 3.53 -5.10
CA ILE A 65 4.18 2.83 -6.03
C ILE A 65 2.73 3.02 -5.60
N LEU A 66 1.86 3.31 -6.56
CA LEU A 66 0.42 3.38 -6.38
C LEU A 66 -0.26 2.39 -7.32
N PHE A 67 -1.08 1.50 -6.78
CA PHE A 67 -2.00 0.67 -7.55
C PHE A 67 -3.40 1.26 -7.51
N GLY A 68 -4.09 1.21 -8.65
CA GLY A 68 -5.53 1.38 -8.75
C GLY A 68 -6.16 0.07 -9.19
N ILE A 69 -7.18 -0.36 -8.47
CA ILE A 69 -7.91 -1.60 -8.70
C ILE A 69 -9.36 -1.25 -9.00
N LYS A 70 -9.84 -1.78 -10.12
CA LYS A 70 -11.24 -1.65 -10.53
C LYS A 70 -11.86 -3.04 -10.57
N LEU A 71 -12.85 -3.25 -9.72
CA LEU A 71 -13.71 -4.44 -9.76
C LEU A 71 -14.73 -4.28 -10.89
N LYS A 72 -15.10 -5.38 -11.55
CA LYS A 72 -15.92 -5.40 -12.78
C LYS A 72 -17.15 -4.49 -12.76
N GLU A 73 -17.88 -4.49 -11.64
CA GLU A 73 -19.15 -3.75 -11.49
C GLU A 73 -19.00 -2.41 -10.77
N SER A 74 -17.79 -2.10 -10.28
CA SER A 74 -17.52 -0.86 -9.57
C SER A 74 -17.07 0.23 -10.53
N LYS A 75 -17.69 1.41 -10.42
CA LYS A 75 -17.17 2.63 -11.05
C LYS A 75 -15.96 3.20 -10.30
N LYS A 76 -15.87 2.90 -9.00
CA LYS A 76 -14.85 3.40 -8.09
C LYS A 76 -13.54 2.63 -8.25
N ILE A 77 -12.44 3.38 -8.30
CA ILE A 77 -11.09 2.82 -8.15
C ILE A 77 -10.74 2.73 -6.66
N THR A 78 -10.30 1.56 -6.22
CA THR A 78 -9.65 1.38 -4.92
C THR A 78 -8.15 1.52 -5.09
N TYR A 79 -7.53 2.38 -4.28
CA TYR A 79 -6.10 2.66 -4.34
C TYR A 79 -5.33 1.94 -3.22
N ILE A 80 -4.15 1.44 -3.55
CA ILE A 80 -3.21 0.84 -2.59
C ILE A 80 -1.86 1.52 -2.77
N LEU A 81 -1.34 2.11 -1.70
CA LEU A 81 0.01 2.68 -1.65
C LEU A 81 1.01 1.61 -1.22
N LEU A 82 2.06 1.40 -2.00
CA LEU A 82 3.24 0.68 -1.58
C LEU A 82 4.36 1.68 -1.28
N GLU A 83 4.89 1.62 -0.06
CA GLU A 83 6.14 2.28 0.33
C GLU A 83 7.26 1.24 0.26
N VAL A 84 8.19 1.41 -0.67
CA VAL A 84 9.20 0.39 -0.99
C VAL A 84 10.53 0.78 -0.34
N LYS A 85 11.22 -0.20 0.25
CA LYS A 85 12.52 0.01 0.88
C LYS A 85 13.52 -1.02 0.41
N TYR A 86 14.68 -0.56 -0.05
CA TYR A 86 15.82 -1.44 -0.34
C TYR A 86 16.82 -1.46 0.83
N LEU A 87 16.46 -2.20 1.88
CA LEU A 87 17.19 -2.28 3.14
C LEU A 87 17.55 -3.73 3.50
N ASN A 88 18.34 -3.93 4.55
CA ASN A 88 18.52 -5.28 5.12
C ASN A 88 17.26 -5.70 5.90
N GLN A 89 16.68 -4.77 6.64
CA GLN A 89 15.53 -4.97 7.51
C GLN A 89 14.73 -3.67 7.59
N LEU A 90 13.43 -3.78 7.84
CA LEU A 90 12.54 -2.66 8.13
C LEU A 90 12.59 -2.31 9.63
N GLY A 91 12.46 -1.03 9.94
CA GLY A 91 12.25 -0.51 11.27
C GLY A 91 10.93 0.26 11.40
N LEU A 92 10.71 0.80 12.60
CA LEU A 92 9.52 1.59 12.91
C LEU A 92 9.48 2.92 12.13
N SER A 93 10.65 3.48 11.77
CA SER A 93 10.75 4.72 10.99
C SER A 93 10.07 4.59 9.63
N GLU A 94 10.33 3.48 8.93
CA GLU A 94 9.75 3.24 7.60
C GLU A 94 8.25 3.00 7.69
N TYR A 95 7.78 2.31 8.73
CA TYR A 95 6.34 2.14 8.98
C TYR A 95 5.63 3.47 9.29
N SER A 96 6.25 4.29 10.13
CA SER A 96 5.74 5.62 10.49
C SER A 96 5.60 6.52 9.27
N GLN A 97 6.54 6.43 8.32
CA GLN A 97 6.48 7.14 7.04
C GLN A 97 5.25 6.74 6.22
N LEU A 98 5.01 5.43 6.04
CA LEU A 98 3.82 4.94 5.33
C LEU A 98 2.52 5.41 6.00
N SER A 99 2.42 5.29 7.32
CA SER A 99 1.23 5.74 8.07
C SER A 99 0.97 7.24 7.86
N GLY A 100 2.02 8.06 7.93
CA GLY A 100 1.93 9.49 7.66
C GLY A 100 1.46 9.80 6.24
N TYR A 101 1.94 9.06 5.23
CA TYR A 101 1.49 9.22 3.84
C TYR A 101 0.01 8.90 3.66
N LEU A 102 -0.50 7.85 4.29
CA LEU A 102 -1.92 7.52 4.23
C LEU A 102 -2.80 8.60 4.87
N GLN A 103 -2.40 9.10 6.05
CA GLN A 103 -3.12 10.17 6.75
C GLN A 103 -3.23 11.44 5.90
N VAL A 104 -2.15 11.78 5.19
CA VAL A 104 -2.07 12.96 4.33
C VAL A 104 -2.81 12.75 3.01
N ALA A 105 -2.72 11.56 2.41
CA ALA A 105 -3.38 11.25 1.14
C ALA A 105 -4.91 11.18 1.28
N GLN A 106 -5.43 10.78 2.45
CA GLN A 106 -6.84 10.67 2.89
C GLN A 106 -7.78 9.79 2.05
N LYS A 107 -7.64 9.78 0.72
CA LYS A 107 -8.43 8.97 -0.22
C LYS A 107 -7.81 7.60 -0.46
N ILE A 108 -6.56 7.41 -0.07
CA ILE A 108 -5.87 6.10 -0.10
C ILE A 108 -5.95 5.53 1.32
N LYS A 109 -6.71 4.45 1.48
CA LYS A 109 -6.97 3.82 2.79
C LYS A 109 -6.09 2.60 3.07
N LEU A 110 -5.52 2.02 2.01
CA LEU A 110 -4.73 0.80 2.07
C LEU A 110 -3.26 1.10 1.81
N GLY A 111 -2.38 0.61 2.67
CA GLY A 111 -0.94 0.73 2.52
C GLY A 111 -0.19 -0.57 2.72
N VAL A 112 0.93 -0.75 2.04
CA VAL A 112 1.83 -1.88 2.24
C VAL A 112 3.25 -1.36 2.36
N LEU A 113 3.90 -1.65 3.49
CA LEU A 113 5.33 -1.42 3.65
C LEU A 113 6.06 -2.59 3.01
N PHE A 114 6.86 -2.33 1.99
CA PHE A 114 7.39 -3.34 1.11
C PHE A 114 8.92 -3.37 1.14
N LEU A 115 9.52 -4.42 1.70
CA LEU A 115 10.97 -4.58 1.74
C LEU A 115 11.48 -5.37 0.53
N VAL A 116 12.42 -4.81 -0.21
CA VAL A 116 13.25 -5.58 -1.13
C VAL A 116 14.45 -6.12 -0.36
N MET A 117 14.49 -7.43 -0.11
CA MET A 117 15.54 -8.04 0.72
C MET A 117 16.90 -8.00 0.02
N LYS A 118 17.93 -7.55 0.77
CA LYS A 118 19.32 -7.69 0.35
C LYS A 118 19.80 -9.13 0.55
N PRO A 119 20.72 -9.66 -0.29
CA PRO A 119 21.15 -11.08 -0.28
C PRO A 119 21.72 -11.62 1.04
N LYS A 120 22.02 -10.75 2.01
CA LYS A 120 22.64 -11.12 3.29
C LYS A 120 21.69 -11.00 4.49
N SER A 121 20.40 -10.76 4.26
CA SER A 121 19.45 -10.59 5.35
C SER A 121 18.80 -11.90 5.76
N ASN A 122 18.77 -12.16 7.07
CA ASN A 122 18.12 -13.33 7.67
C ASN A 122 16.71 -13.02 8.19
N SER A 123 16.34 -11.73 8.30
CA SER A 123 15.05 -11.26 8.83
C SER A 123 14.60 -10.00 8.11
N ALA A 124 13.32 -9.93 7.75
CA ALA A 124 12.74 -8.75 7.12
C ALA A 124 12.52 -7.58 8.11
N LEU A 125 12.45 -7.86 9.41
CA LEU A 125 12.24 -6.85 10.47
C LEU A 125 13.46 -6.72 11.37
N SER A 126 13.72 -5.51 11.86
CA SER A 126 14.64 -5.30 12.98
C SER A 126 14.08 -5.92 14.26
N ASN A 127 14.98 -6.25 15.19
CA ASN A 127 14.60 -6.83 16.48
C ASN A 127 13.62 -5.91 17.23
N ASP A 128 13.95 -4.62 17.36
CA ASP A 128 13.11 -3.64 18.04
C ASP A 128 11.73 -3.52 17.38
N PHE A 129 11.67 -3.53 16.04
CA PHE A 129 10.37 -3.43 15.36
C PHE A 129 9.54 -4.70 15.54
N ASN A 130 10.18 -5.86 15.52
CA ASN A 130 9.54 -7.14 15.83
C ASN A 130 9.02 -7.18 17.28
N GLU A 131 9.79 -6.66 18.24
CA GLU A 131 9.33 -6.51 19.64
C GLU A 131 8.11 -5.60 19.73
N ILE A 132 8.12 -4.46 19.04
CA ILE A 132 6.96 -3.54 19.02
C ILE A 132 5.71 -4.22 18.45
N ILE A 133 5.83 -4.97 17.35
CA ILE A 133 4.71 -5.75 16.79
C ILE A 133 4.15 -6.71 17.84
N LYS A 134 5.03 -7.41 18.58
CA LYS A 134 4.63 -8.34 19.66
C LYS A 134 3.98 -7.64 20.85
N THR A 135 4.19 -6.34 21.07
CA THR A 135 3.49 -5.60 22.12
C THR A 135 2.01 -5.36 21.82
N HIS A 136 1.55 -5.62 20.59
CA HIS A 136 0.20 -5.30 20.11
C HIS A 136 -0.16 -3.81 20.12
N ASN A 137 0.81 -2.93 20.37
CA ASN A 137 0.60 -1.48 20.41
C ASN A 137 0.79 -0.80 19.05
N LEU A 138 1.22 -1.51 18.01
CA LEU A 138 1.37 -0.96 16.68
C LEU A 138 0.03 -1.01 15.93
N PRO A 139 -0.65 0.13 15.69
CA PRO A 139 -1.91 0.12 14.96
C PRO A 139 -1.65 -0.14 13.48
N MET A 140 -2.05 -1.31 12.97
CA MET A 140 -2.09 -1.62 11.53
C MET A 140 -3.48 -1.52 10.93
N LYS A 141 -4.49 -1.30 11.77
CA LYS A 141 -5.83 -0.91 11.39
C LYS A 141 -6.28 0.19 12.34
N TRP A 142 -6.67 1.34 11.81
CA TRP A 142 -7.10 2.45 12.65
C TRP A 142 -8.17 3.29 11.97
N LYS A 143 -8.85 4.09 12.80
CA LYS A 143 -9.83 5.07 12.37
C LYS A 143 -9.29 6.45 12.68
N MET A 144 -9.43 7.37 11.74
CA MET A 144 -9.09 8.78 11.92
C MET A 144 -10.36 9.60 11.81
N LEU A 145 -10.68 10.33 12.87
CA LEU A 145 -11.73 11.32 12.87
C LEU A 145 -11.11 12.65 12.46
N ILE A 146 -11.55 13.17 11.33
CA ILE A 146 -11.21 14.51 10.85
C ILE A 146 -12.40 15.39 11.19
N ASP A 147 -12.19 16.32 12.11
CA ASP A 147 -13.19 17.31 12.47
C ASP A 147 -12.77 18.66 11.88
N ASN A 148 -13.59 19.16 10.96
CA ASN A 148 -13.43 20.47 10.35
C ASN A 148 -14.70 21.27 10.67
N GLU A 149 -14.62 22.61 10.67
CA GLU A 149 -15.75 23.50 11.03
C GLU A 149 -17.09 23.20 10.30
N LEU A 150 -17.03 22.52 9.16
CA LEU A 150 -18.17 22.19 8.31
C LEU A 150 -18.62 20.72 8.36
N ASN A 151 -17.75 19.78 8.77
CA ASN A 151 -18.11 18.37 8.89
C ASN A 151 -17.15 17.58 9.79
N THR A 152 -17.68 16.49 10.33
CA THR A 152 -16.87 15.41 10.89
C THR A 152 -16.87 14.25 9.91
N ARG A 153 -15.67 13.79 9.51
CA ARG A 153 -15.47 12.64 8.63
C ARG A 153 -14.63 11.59 9.32
N GLN A 154 -15.08 10.33 9.29
CA GLN A 154 -14.26 9.20 9.68
C GLN A 154 -13.59 8.58 8.45
N LEU A 155 -12.30 8.27 8.58
CA LEU A 155 -11.52 7.49 7.62
C LEU A 155 -11.02 6.22 8.29
N ASP A 156 -11.21 5.09 7.63
CA ASP A 156 -10.71 3.80 8.10
C ASP A 156 -9.49 3.41 7.26
N PHE A 157 -8.37 3.15 7.91
CA PHE A 157 -7.10 2.80 7.28
C PHE A 157 -6.69 1.39 7.66
N LYS A 158 -5.94 0.75 6.75
CA LYS A 158 -5.34 -0.55 7.01
C LYS A 158 -4.01 -0.71 6.29
N THR A 159 -3.05 -1.33 6.97
CA THR A 159 -1.70 -1.55 6.47
C THR A 159 -1.28 -3.01 6.55
N GLY A 160 -0.29 -3.38 5.75
CA GLY A 160 0.43 -4.65 5.84
C GLY A 160 1.93 -4.46 5.68
N ILE A 161 2.69 -5.50 5.98
CA ILE A 161 4.14 -5.55 5.72
C ILE A 161 4.43 -6.75 4.85
N SER A 162 5.11 -6.52 3.74
CA SER A 162 5.47 -7.54 2.75
C SER A 162 6.94 -7.39 2.36
N TYR A 163 7.53 -8.44 1.83
CA TYR A 163 8.89 -8.42 1.35
C TYR A 163 9.07 -9.25 0.08
N TYR A 164 10.00 -8.82 -0.76
CA TYR A 164 10.42 -9.53 -1.96
C TYR A 164 11.73 -10.26 -1.71
N VAL A 165 11.71 -11.57 -1.98
CA VAL A 165 12.88 -12.44 -1.97
C VAL A 165 13.27 -12.76 -3.41
N PRO A 166 14.45 -12.33 -3.90
CA PRO A 166 14.91 -12.64 -5.24
C PRO A 166 14.85 -14.16 -5.52
N ASN A 167 14.34 -14.53 -6.70
CA ASN A 167 14.12 -15.92 -7.16
C ASN A 167 13.04 -16.75 -6.44
N ASN A 168 12.45 -16.25 -5.35
CA ASN A 168 11.26 -16.85 -4.76
C ASN A 168 10.01 -16.08 -5.21
N GLY A 169 9.75 -14.95 -4.56
CA GLY A 169 8.49 -14.25 -4.72
C GLY A 169 8.26 -13.20 -3.64
N ILE A 170 6.99 -12.84 -3.49
CA ILE A 170 6.52 -11.85 -2.53
C ILE A 170 5.90 -12.59 -1.35
N GLU A 171 6.41 -12.31 -0.17
CA GLU A 171 5.97 -12.89 1.09
C GLU A 171 5.38 -11.82 2.00
N TRP A 172 4.62 -12.24 3.00
CA TRP A 172 3.97 -11.35 3.96
C TRP A 172 4.47 -11.62 5.36
N ILE A 173 4.66 -10.56 6.14
CA ILE A 173 4.90 -10.71 7.58
C ILE A 173 3.56 -11.01 8.25
N ASN A 174 3.56 -12.04 9.10
CA ASN A 174 2.40 -12.35 9.91
C ASN A 174 2.14 -11.21 10.91
N THR A 175 1.06 -10.48 10.67
CA THR A 175 0.59 -9.34 11.46
C THR A 175 -0.87 -9.52 11.88
N VAL A 176 -1.37 -10.75 11.86
CA VAL A 176 -2.78 -11.08 12.17
C VAL A 176 -3.17 -10.58 13.55
N ASP A 177 -2.28 -10.79 14.55
CA ASP A 177 -2.55 -10.45 15.95
C ASP A 177 -2.68 -8.93 16.20
N ILE A 178 -2.25 -8.10 15.25
CA ILE A 178 -2.37 -6.63 15.29
C ILE A 178 -3.23 -6.08 14.15
N ASP A 179 -4.14 -6.91 13.64
CA ASP A 179 -5.10 -6.59 12.57
C ASP A 179 -4.47 -6.16 11.23
N GLY A 180 -3.18 -6.41 11.02
CA GLY A 180 -2.48 -6.09 9.78
C GLY A 180 -2.87 -6.99 8.60
N ILE A 181 -2.63 -6.52 7.39
CA ILE A 181 -2.73 -7.34 6.17
C ILE A 181 -1.53 -8.29 6.12
N SER A 182 -1.83 -9.59 6.10
CA SER A 182 -0.85 -10.67 6.21
C SER A 182 -0.87 -11.64 5.02
N SER A 183 -1.68 -11.37 3.99
CA SER A 183 -1.74 -12.17 2.76
C SER A 183 -2.41 -11.40 1.62
N PHE A 184 -2.22 -11.87 0.39
CA PHE A 184 -2.94 -11.33 -0.78
C PHE A 184 -4.45 -11.56 -0.70
N GLU A 185 -4.90 -12.69 -0.15
CA GLU A 185 -6.32 -12.96 0.10
C GLU A 185 -6.92 -11.92 1.06
N LYS A 186 -6.22 -11.63 2.17
CA LYS A 186 -6.68 -10.61 3.12
C LYS A 186 -6.71 -9.23 2.46
N LEU A 187 -5.70 -8.90 1.64
CA LEU A 187 -5.70 -7.65 0.87
C LEU A 187 -6.88 -7.57 -0.11
N ALA A 188 -7.18 -8.64 -0.84
CA ALA A 188 -8.31 -8.72 -1.77
C ALA A 188 -9.65 -8.49 -1.04
N ASN A 189 -9.80 -9.07 0.16
CA ASN A 189 -10.97 -8.85 1.01
C ASN A 189 -11.11 -7.37 1.43
N GLU A 190 -10.02 -6.68 1.76
CA GLU A 190 -10.09 -5.25 2.05
C GLU A 190 -10.48 -4.42 0.84
N ILE A 191 -9.99 -4.78 -0.36
CA ILE A 191 -10.35 -4.09 -1.62
C ILE A 191 -11.85 -4.25 -1.92
N ALA A 192 -12.39 -5.44 -1.71
CA ALA A 192 -13.81 -5.72 -1.93
C ALA A 192 -14.73 -4.91 -0.99
N ASN A 193 -14.24 -4.56 0.20
CA ASN A 193 -14.98 -3.81 1.22
C ASN A 193 -14.73 -2.28 1.20
N ALA A 194 -13.83 -1.79 0.33
CA ALA A 194 -13.30 -0.41 0.38
C ALA A 194 -14.20 0.66 -0.25
#